data_AF-A0A7W1J2T5-F1
#
_entry.id   AF-A0A7W1J2T5-F1
#
_cell.length_a   1.000
_cell.length_b   1.000
_cell.length_c   1.000
_cell.angle_alpha   90.00
_cell.angle_beta   90.00
_cell.angle_gamma   90.00
#
_symmetry.space_group_name_H-M   'P 1'
#
loop_
_entity.id
_entity.type
_entity.pdbx_description
1 polymer ?
#
loop_
_entity_poly.entity_id
_entity_poly.type
_entity_poly.pdbx_seq_one_letter_code
_entity_poly.pdbx_strand_id
1 'polypeptide(L)'
;MFTFTPLAAGFPIERFLEALIGGGTALLINALLPVNPERMVEDAAFPVFAESVAVLEEVADALASCDAGRAQGAYVKAREIDARVAGLKEAVAAGRETARLAPPRRRSLGHMDLYAAAADQIDLTVRDVRALARAALSVVQPEDPAPERLLAAIRTLARATEALAAYLQTSGDPEETRRLALEAAREASTMLEEHEDLASNLGINALVDQIHSSAVDLIGGTGMDRAAALRALEEATGRASW
;
A
#
# COMPACT_ATOMS: atom_id res chain seq x y z
N MET A 1 50.81 49.19 17.38
CA MET A 1 51.72 48.05 17.15
C MET A 1 51.07 46.83 17.78
N PHE A 2 50.32 46.06 16.98
CA PHE A 2 49.65 44.84 17.44
C PHE A 2 50.65 43.69 17.40
N THR A 3 51.03 43.17 18.56
CA THR A 3 51.83 41.94 18.66
C THR A 3 50.91 40.73 18.50
N PHE A 4 51.00 40.04 17.36
CA PHE A 4 50.43 38.71 17.21
C PHE A 4 51.32 37.70 17.93
N THR A 5 50.82 37.13 19.02
CA THR A 5 51.38 35.92 19.61
C THR A 5 51.01 34.74 18.71
N PRO A 6 51.96 33.93 18.20
CA PRO A 6 51.60 32.76 17.43
C PRO A 6 51.03 31.72 18.39
N LEU A 7 49.72 31.45 18.29
CA LEU A 7 49.16 30.24 18.87
C LEU A 7 49.77 29.07 18.12
N ALA A 8 50.46 28.19 18.85
CA ALA A 8 51.06 26.98 18.32
C ALA A 8 50.06 26.24 17.42
N ALA A 9 50.39 26.13 16.13
CA ALA A 9 49.72 25.25 15.19
C ALA A 9 50.15 23.80 15.48
N GLY A 10 49.75 23.29 16.64
CA GLY A 10 49.66 21.86 16.90
C GLY A 10 48.25 21.43 16.53
N PHE A 11 48.12 20.41 15.67
CA PHE A 11 46.83 19.74 15.47
C PHE A 11 46.27 19.38 16.86
N PRO A 12 45.10 19.88 17.29
CA PRO A 12 44.62 19.65 18.65
C PRO A 12 44.14 18.19 18.75
N ILE A 13 45.08 17.29 19.02
CA ILE A 13 44.88 15.84 19.14
C ILE A 13 43.77 15.58 20.17
N GLU A 14 43.65 16.40 21.21
CA GLU A 14 42.56 16.33 22.19
C GLU A 14 41.17 16.51 21.56
N ARG A 15 40.97 17.50 20.68
CA ARG A 15 39.68 17.71 19.99
C ARG A 15 39.35 16.60 19.00
N PHE A 16 40.37 16.00 18.37
CA PHE A 16 40.18 14.86 17.48
C PHE A 16 39.77 13.60 18.28
N LEU A 17 40.38 13.37 19.44
CA LEU A 17 40.02 12.27 20.34
C LEU A 17 38.63 12.46 20.95
N GLU A 18 38.25 13.67 21.34
CA GLU A 18 36.89 13.99 21.80
C GLU A 18 35.85 13.72 20.71
N ALA A 19 36.12 14.09 19.45
CA ALA A 19 35.25 13.81 18.32
C ALA A 19 35.17 12.30 18.00
N LEU A 20 36.28 11.57 18.14
CA LEU A 20 36.33 10.12 17.92
C LEU A 20 35.58 9.34 19.00
N ILE A 21 35.72 9.75 20.26
CA ILE A 21 34.97 9.19 21.40
C ILE A 21 33.49 9.55 21.23
N GLY A 22 33.14 10.81 20.95
CA GLY A 22 31.76 11.22 20.72
C GLY A 22 31.10 10.47 19.56
N GLY A 23 31.80 10.35 18.43
CA GLY A 23 31.35 9.57 17.27
C GLY A 23 31.25 8.07 17.57
N GLY A 24 32.23 7.50 18.29
CA GLY A 24 32.22 6.11 18.73
C GLY A 24 31.09 5.79 19.72
N THR A 25 30.82 6.70 20.66
CA THR A 25 29.75 6.55 21.65
C THR A 25 28.38 6.69 20.99
N ALA A 26 28.21 7.61 20.04
CA ALA A 26 26.99 7.72 19.23
C ALA A 26 26.77 6.47 18.37
N LEU A 27 27.82 5.93 17.75
CA LEU A 27 27.76 4.66 17.01
C LEU A 27 27.44 3.48 17.93
N LEU A 28 27.99 3.45 19.15
CA LEU A 28 27.76 2.40 20.14
C LEU A 28 26.32 2.44 20.68
N ILE A 29 25.81 3.63 21.03
CA ILE A 29 24.42 3.84 21.46
C ILE A 29 23.46 3.45 20.33
N ASN A 30 23.74 3.91 19.10
CA ASN A 30 22.94 3.52 17.94
C ASN A 30 23.00 2.01 17.69
N ALA A 31 24.15 1.36 17.88
CA ALA A 31 24.29 -0.09 17.76
C ALA A 31 23.57 -0.87 18.88
N LEU A 32 23.49 -0.33 20.10
CA LEU A 32 22.83 -0.95 21.24
C LEU A 32 21.30 -0.77 21.24
N LEU A 33 20.77 0.27 20.59
CA LEU A 33 19.33 0.45 20.44
C LEU A 33 18.76 -0.64 19.50
N PRO A 34 17.80 -1.47 19.98
CA PRO A 34 17.23 -2.57 19.20
C PRO A 34 16.14 -2.03 18.25
N VAL A 35 16.47 -1.04 17.43
CA VAL A 35 15.57 -0.58 16.36
C VAL A 35 15.84 -1.45 15.15
N ASN A 36 14.94 -2.40 14.89
CA ASN A 36 14.96 -3.17 13.65
C ASN A 36 14.19 -2.38 12.59
N PRO A 37 14.86 -1.81 11.57
CA PRO A 37 14.20 -0.99 10.55
C PRO A 37 13.17 -1.78 9.74
N GLU A 38 13.32 -3.10 9.61
CA GLU A 38 12.38 -3.98 8.90
C GLU A 38 11.07 -4.06 9.68
N ARG A 39 11.14 -4.37 10.99
CA ARG A 39 9.97 -4.39 11.87
C ARG A 39 9.26 -3.05 11.96
N MET A 40 10.00 -1.95 11.96
CA MET A 40 9.41 -0.61 12.00
C MET A 40 8.55 -0.31 10.78
N VAL A 41 8.94 -0.81 9.60
CA VAL A 41 8.16 -0.66 8.37
C VAL A 41 7.01 -1.67 8.33
N GLU A 42 7.23 -2.92 8.75
CA GLU A 42 6.17 -3.93 8.90
C GLU A 42 5.06 -3.45 9.84
N ASP A 43 5.41 -2.94 11.01
CA ASP A 43 4.48 -2.42 12.02
C ASP A 43 3.68 -1.22 11.49
N ALA A 44 4.23 -0.44 10.56
CA ALA A 44 3.54 0.67 9.92
C ALA A 44 2.68 0.23 8.72
N ALA A 45 3.11 -0.78 7.96
CA ALA A 45 2.42 -1.25 6.76
C ALA A 45 1.26 -2.20 7.07
N PHE A 46 1.42 -3.09 8.06
CA PHE A 46 0.42 -4.10 8.40
C PHE A 46 -0.95 -3.49 8.76
N PRO A 47 -1.05 -2.45 9.60
CA PRO A 47 -2.34 -1.81 9.90
C PRO A 47 -3.01 -1.22 8.66
N VAL A 48 -2.23 -0.69 7.70
CA VAL A 48 -2.75 -0.09 6.46
C VAL A 48 -3.42 -1.16 5.60
N PHE A 49 -2.76 -2.30 5.38
CA PHE A 49 -3.34 -3.41 4.63
C PHE A 49 -4.53 -4.04 5.35
N ALA A 50 -4.41 -4.30 6.66
CA ALA A 50 -5.50 -4.90 7.44
C ALA A 50 -6.76 -4.04 7.43
N GLU A 51 -6.62 -2.73 7.60
CA GLU A 51 -7.75 -1.79 7.50
C GLU A 51 -8.29 -1.69 6.08
N SER A 52 -7.44 -1.76 5.06
CA SER A 52 -7.86 -1.77 3.65
C SER A 52 -8.73 -2.97 3.31
N VAL A 53 -8.31 -4.17 3.73
CA VAL A 53 -9.08 -5.42 3.61
C VAL A 53 -10.42 -5.28 4.33
N ALA A 54 -10.41 -4.80 5.57
CA ALA A 54 -11.63 -4.61 6.36
C ALA A 54 -12.61 -3.61 5.71
N VAL A 55 -12.11 -2.54 5.09
CA VAL A 55 -12.95 -1.59 4.35
C VAL A 55 -13.58 -2.25 3.13
N LEU A 56 -12.82 -3.03 2.35
CA LEU A 56 -13.37 -3.72 1.17
C LEU A 56 -14.47 -4.73 1.55
N GLU A 57 -14.26 -5.50 2.63
CA GLU A 57 -15.29 -6.40 3.17
C GLU A 57 -16.53 -5.63 3.65
N GLU A 58 -16.35 -4.51 4.37
CA GLU A 58 -17.47 -3.66 4.80
C GLU A 58 -18.23 -3.04 3.63
N VAL A 59 -17.54 -2.69 2.53
CA VAL A 59 -18.18 -2.21 1.30
C VAL A 59 -19.05 -3.30 0.68
N ALA A 60 -18.55 -4.52 0.57
CA ALA A 60 -19.33 -5.65 0.07
C ALA A 60 -20.56 -5.93 0.95
N ASP A 61 -20.39 -5.89 2.27
CA ASP A 61 -21.50 -6.08 3.21
C ASP A 61 -22.54 -4.96 3.14
N ALA A 62 -22.10 -3.70 3.01
CA ALA A 62 -23.01 -2.56 2.90
C ALA A 62 -23.85 -2.60 1.62
N LEU A 63 -23.24 -3.02 0.50
CA LEU A 63 -23.93 -3.25 -0.77
C LEU A 63 -24.90 -4.43 -0.69
N ALA A 64 -24.55 -5.49 0.05
CA ALA A 64 -25.41 -6.65 0.26
C ALA A 64 -26.63 -6.33 1.14
N SER A 65 -26.45 -5.48 2.16
CA SER A 65 -27.51 -5.12 3.10
C SER A 65 -28.27 -3.83 2.75
N CYS A 66 -27.99 -3.22 1.58
CA CYS A 66 -28.55 -1.93 1.16
C CYS A 66 -28.35 -0.81 2.20
N ASP A 67 -27.27 -0.85 2.98
CA ASP A 67 -27.07 0.03 4.13
C ASP A 67 -26.12 1.19 3.79
N ALA A 68 -26.72 2.34 3.44
CA ALA A 68 -25.97 3.54 3.11
C ALA A 68 -25.15 4.08 4.30
N GLY A 69 -25.60 3.83 5.54
CA GLY A 69 -24.88 4.19 6.75
C GLY A 69 -23.59 3.38 6.89
N ARG A 70 -23.65 2.06 6.64
CA ARG A 70 -22.46 1.19 6.62
C ARG A 70 -21.51 1.58 5.49
N ALA A 71 -22.01 1.86 4.29
CA ALA A 71 -21.18 2.33 3.18
C ALA A 71 -20.48 3.67 3.53
N GLN A 72 -21.19 4.61 4.17
CA GLN A 72 -20.61 5.87 4.63
C GLN A 72 -19.56 5.65 5.71
N GLY A 73 -19.79 4.73 6.64
CA GLY A 73 -18.82 4.30 7.64
C GLY A 73 -17.55 3.72 7.00
N ALA A 74 -17.70 2.84 6.01
CA ALA A 74 -16.59 2.28 5.26
C ALA A 74 -15.77 3.35 4.54
N TYR A 75 -16.42 4.33 3.90
CA TYR A 75 -15.74 5.45 3.25
C TYR A 75 -14.99 6.35 4.24
N VAL A 76 -15.56 6.62 5.42
CA VAL A 76 -14.86 7.38 6.47
C VAL A 76 -13.63 6.63 6.95
N LYS A 77 -13.75 5.32 7.25
CA LYS A 77 -12.60 4.47 7.60
C LYS A 77 -11.53 4.50 6.50
N ALA A 78 -11.92 4.39 5.23
CA ALA A 78 -11.00 4.47 4.09
C ALA A 78 -10.19 5.78 4.08
N ARG A 79 -10.81 6.91 4.44
CA ARG A 79 -10.12 8.20 4.54
C ARG A 79 -9.16 8.29 5.72
N GLU A 80 -9.43 7.57 6.81
CA GLU A 80 -8.53 7.52 7.95
C GLU A 80 -7.24 6.73 7.61
N ILE A 81 -7.32 5.76 6.69
CA ILE A 81 -6.16 5.02 6.18
C ILE A 81 -5.21 5.97 5.43
N ASP A 82 -5.71 6.94 4.64
CA ASP A 82 -4.87 7.92 3.92
C ASP A 82 -3.89 8.64 4.87
N ALA A 83 -4.35 8.99 6.08
CA ALA A 83 -3.51 9.68 7.07
C ALA A 83 -2.37 8.80 7.57
N ARG A 84 -2.54 7.47 7.56
CA ARG A 84 -1.53 6.50 7.98
C ARG A 84 -0.50 6.22 6.89
N VAL A 85 -0.87 6.37 5.61
CA VAL A 85 0.09 6.24 4.49
C VAL A 85 1.21 7.28 4.59
N ALA A 86 0.89 8.52 5.01
CA ALA A 86 1.91 9.53 5.25
C ALA A 86 2.90 9.08 6.35
N GLY A 87 2.40 8.57 7.47
CA GLY A 87 3.23 8.03 8.55
C GLY A 87 4.06 6.81 8.13
N LEU A 88 3.52 5.94 7.28
CA LEU A 88 4.28 4.83 6.69
C LEU A 88 5.44 5.34 5.81
N LYS A 89 5.18 6.32 4.92
CA LYS A 89 6.22 6.93 4.08
C LYS A 89 7.33 7.56 4.93
N GLU A 90 6.96 8.24 6.03
CA GLU A 90 7.93 8.77 7.01
C GLU A 90 8.74 7.66 7.70
N ALA A 91 8.09 6.58 8.12
CA ALA A 91 8.75 5.43 8.75
C ALA A 91 9.75 4.76 7.79
N VAL A 92 9.37 4.57 6.51
CA VAL A 92 10.26 4.05 5.47
C VAL A 92 11.48 4.96 5.27
N ALA A 93 11.27 6.27 5.20
CA ALA A 93 12.36 7.24 5.06
C ALA A 93 13.33 7.20 6.26
N ALA A 94 12.79 7.18 7.48
CA ALA A 94 13.58 7.09 8.71
C ALA A 94 14.34 5.76 8.83
N GLY A 95 13.71 4.65 8.44
CA GLY A 95 14.31 3.32 8.42
C GLY A 95 15.51 3.25 7.47
N ARG A 96 15.37 3.83 6.27
CA ARG A 96 16.45 3.93 5.28
C ARG A 96 17.62 4.77 5.77
N GLU A 97 17.35 5.93 6.37
CA GLU A 97 18.39 6.79 6.93
C GLU A 97 19.16 6.06 8.04
N THR A 98 18.43 5.38 8.94
CA THR A 98 19.01 4.59 10.02
C THR A 98 19.89 3.44 9.50
N ALA A 99 19.42 2.72 8.47
CA ALA A 99 20.18 1.63 7.84
C ALA A 99 21.45 2.13 7.11
N ARG A 100 21.40 3.34 6.52
CA ARG A 100 22.55 3.94 5.83
C ARG A 100 23.63 4.40 6.80
N LEU A 101 23.24 4.97 7.95
CA LEU A 101 24.16 5.54 8.95
C LEU A 101 24.81 4.48 9.85
N ALA A 102 24.23 3.27 9.96
CA ALA A 102 24.76 2.19 10.79
C ALA A 102 25.44 1.07 9.96
N PRO A 103 26.78 0.94 9.94
CA PRO A 103 27.50 -0.09 9.18
C PRO A 103 27.00 -1.54 9.35
N PRO A 104 26.69 -2.03 10.57
CA PRO A 104 26.19 -3.40 10.73
C PRO A 104 24.77 -3.61 10.18
N ARG A 105 24.00 -2.55 9.93
CA ARG A 105 22.61 -2.59 9.44
C ARG A 105 22.48 -2.35 7.94
N ARG A 106 23.60 -2.16 7.23
CA ARG A 106 23.60 -2.02 5.77
C ARG A 106 23.06 -3.24 5.03
N ARG A 107 23.03 -4.42 5.66
CA ARG A 107 22.37 -5.61 5.09
C ARG A 107 20.86 -5.44 4.93
N SER A 108 20.21 -4.64 5.79
CA SER A 108 18.77 -4.34 5.69
C SER A 108 18.45 -3.29 4.62
N LEU A 109 19.45 -2.65 3.99
CA LEU A 109 19.21 -1.66 2.92
C LEU A 109 18.46 -2.27 1.72
N GLY A 110 18.74 -3.53 1.35
CA GLY A 110 18.03 -4.18 0.25
C GLY A 110 16.53 -4.35 0.53
N HIS A 111 16.17 -4.64 1.78
CA HIS A 111 14.77 -4.75 2.20
C HIS A 111 14.10 -3.38 2.36
N MET A 112 14.85 -2.35 2.77
CA MET A 112 14.37 -0.96 2.80
C MET A 112 14.15 -0.39 1.41
N ASP A 113 14.97 -0.74 0.42
CA ASP A 113 14.75 -0.33 -0.98
C ASP A 113 13.52 -1.04 -1.59
N LEU A 114 13.22 -2.30 -1.20
CA LEU A 114 11.96 -2.96 -1.53
C LEU A 114 10.75 -2.23 -0.94
N TYR A 115 10.78 -1.86 0.34
CA TYR A 115 9.70 -1.10 0.95
C TYR A 115 9.57 0.32 0.41
N ALA A 116 10.67 0.98 0.07
CA ALA A 116 10.63 2.28 -0.60
C ALA A 116 9.98 2.18 -1.99
N ALA A 117 10.27 1.11 -2.73
CA ALA A 117 9.60 0.82 -4.00
C ALA A 117 8.12 0.43 -3.79
N ALA A 118 7.80 -0.25 -2.69
CA ALA A 118 6.44 -0.64 -2.33
C ALA A 118 5.62 0.48 -1.67
N ALA A 119 6.23 1.57 -1.20
CA ALA A 119 5.53 2.66 -0.53
C ALA A 119 4.56 3.39 -1.48
N ASP A 120 4.98 3.57 -2.73
CA ASP A 120 4.12 4.11 -3.79
C ASP A 120 2.97 3.14 -4.10
N GLN A 121 3.26 1.84 -4.03
CA GLN A 121 2.25 0.82 -4.25
C GLN A 121 1.18 0.79 -3.14
N ILE A 122 1.61 0.91 -1.88
CA ILE A 122 0.70 0.95 -0.74
C ILE A 122 -0.22 2.18 -0.83
N ASP A 123 0.33 3.31 -1.28
CA ASP A 123 -0.44 4.53 -1.53
C ASP A 123 -1.49 4.33 -2.64
N LEU A 124 -1.13 3.64 -3.73
CA LEU A 124 -2.09 3.28 -4.78
C LEU A 124 -3.22 2.40 -4.24
N THR A 125 -2.90 1.33 -3.50
CA THR A 125 -3.91 0.44 -2.92
C THR A 125 -4.87 1.17 -1.98
N VAL A 126 -4.38 2.07 -1.13
CA VAL A 126 -5.26 2.87 -0.24
C VAL A 126 -6.14 3.83 -1.02
N ARG A 127 -5.59 4.45 -2.07
CA ARG A 127 -6.34 5.32 -2.97
C ARG A 127 -7.49 4.57 -3.64
N ASP A 128 -7.24 3.35 -4.10
CA ASP A 128 -8.21 2.48 -4.77
C ASP A 128 -9.32 2.03 -3.83
N VAL A 129 -8.97 1.60 -2.62
CA VAL A 129 -9.94 1.22 -1.57
C VAL A 129 -10.88 2.38 -1.26
N ARG A 130 -10.35 3.60 -1.14
CA ARG A 130 -11.16 4.80 -0.92
C ARG A 130 -12.04 5.13 -2.12
N ALA A 131 -11.55 4.95 -3.33
CA ALA A 131 -12.31 5.18 -4.55
C ALA A 131 -13.47 4.16 -4.67
N LEU A 132 -13.22 2.87 -4.38
CA LEU A 132 -14.26 1.84 -4.29
C LEU A 132 -15.29 2.16 -3.22
N ALA A 133 -14.86 2.49 -2.01
CA ALA A 133 -15.77 2.84 -0.92
C ALA A 133 -16.64 4.07 -1.26
N ARG A 134 -16.06 5.04 -1.97
CA ARG A 134 -16.81 6.20 -2.48
C ARG A 134 -17.82 5.80 -3.56
N ALA A 135 -17.41 4.99 -4.52
CA ALA A 135 -18.29 4.53 -5.60
C ALA A 135 -19.47 3.70 -5.05
N ALA A 136 -19.26 2.93 -3.99
CA ALA A 136 -20.32 2.21 -3.30
C ALA A 136 -21.41 3.14 -2.74
N LEU A 137 -21.07 4.35 -2.29
CA LEU A 137 -22.06 5.34 -1.82
C LEU A 137 -23.03 5.78 -2.91
N SER A 138 -22.59 5.80 -4.17
CA SER A 138 -23.44 6.14 -5.30
C SER A 138 -24.29 4.96 -5.81
N VAL A 139 -23.98 3.74 -5.38
CA VAL A 139 -24.61 2.51 -5.87
C VAL A 139 -25.55 1.88 -4.85
N VAL A 140 -25.28 2.05 -3.55
CA VAL A 140 -26.20 1.58 -2.51
C VAL A 140 -27.57 2.24 -2.70
N GLN A 141 -28.57 1.39 -2.95
CA GLN A 141 -29.96 1.80 -3.12
C GLN A 141 -30.85 1.04 -2.13
N PRO A 142 -31.90 1.69 -1.58
CA PRO A 142 -32.86 1.02 -0.71
C PRO A 142 -33.55 -0.14 -1.43
N GLU A 143 -33.61 -1.30 -0.77
CA GLU A 143 -34.32 -2.52 -1.25
C GLU A 143 -33.80 -3.11 -2.57
N ASP A 144 -32.66 -2.63 -3.07
CA ASP A 144 -32.02 -3.08 -4.31
C ASP A 144 -30.57 -3.52 -4.03
N PRO A 145 -30.37 -4.78 -3.56
CA PRO A 145 -29.05 -5.28 -3.22
C PRO A 145 -28.20 -5.48 -4.47
N ALA A 146 -26.91 -5.19 -4.36
CA ALA A 146 -25.99 -5.39 -5.47
C ALA A 146 -25.87 -6.88 -5.85
N PRO A 147 -25.61 -7.21 -7.13
CA PRO A 147 -25.47 -8.59 -7.58
C PRO A 147 -24.40 -9.36 -6.82
N GLU A 148 -24.65 -10.64 -6.52
CA GLU A 148 -23.71 -11.48 -5.76
C GLU A 148 -22.31 -11.55 -6.38
N ARG A 149 -22.21 -11.55 -7.71
CA ARG A 149 -20.91 -11.52 -8.42
C ARG A 149 -20.11 -10.24 -8.16
N LEU A 150 -20.78 -9.08 -8.08
CA LEU A 150 -20.11 -7.82 -7.75
C LEU A 150 -19.57 -7.86 -6.32
N LEU A 151 -20.37 -8.39 -5.39
CA LEU A 151 -19.94 -8.59 -4.00
C LEU A 151 -18.73 -9.55 -3.92
N ALA A 152 -18.78 -10.65 -4.67
CA ALA A 152 -17.69 -11.63 -4.75
C ALA A 152 -16.42 -11.02 -5.37
N ALA A 153 -16.54 -10.16 -6.37
CA ALA A 153 -15.42 -9.43 -6.95
C ALA A 153 -14.74 -8.52 -5.92
N ILE A 154 -15.50 -7.73 -5.16
CA ILE A 154 -14.97 -6.85 -4.11
C ILE A 154 -14.27 -7.65 -3.00
N ARG A 155 -14.87 -8.76 -2.54
CA ARG A 155 -14.23 -9.66 -1.56
C ARG A 155 -12.97 -10.32 -2.12
N THR A 156 -12.94 -10.60 -3.43
CA THR A 156 -11.74 -11.14 -4.08
C THR A 156 -10.63 -10.10 -4.18
N LEU A 157 -10.94 -8.81 -4.38
CA LEU A 157 -9.96 -7.73 -4.22
C LEU A 157 -9.43 -7.61 -2.79
N ALA A 158 -10.28 -7.83 -1.78
CA ALA A 158 -9.84 -7.87 -0.38
C ALA A 158 -8.79 -8.98 -0.18
N ARG A 159 -9.06 -10.18 -0.67
CA ARG A 159 -8.10 -11.30 -0.67
C ARG A 159 -6.82 -10.99 -1.46
N ALA A 160 -6.93 -10.34 -2.62
CA ALA A 160 -5.77 -9.92 -3.41
C ALA A 160 -4.90 -8.90 -2.65
N THR A 161 -5.53 -7.98 -1.92
CA THR A 161 -4.85 -6.99 -1.07
C THR A 161 -4.11 -7.67 0.09
N GLU A 162 -4.75 -8.67 0.72
CA GLU A 162 -4.10 -9.50 1.75
C GLU A 162 -2.92 -10.28 1.19
N ALA A 163 -3.06 -10.89 0.01
CA ALA A 163 -1.98 -11.60 -0.68
C ALA A 163 -0.81 -10.66 -1.03
N LEU A 164 -1.10 -9.42 -1.45
CA LEU A 164 -0.07 -8.40 -1.70
C LEU A 164 0.69 -8.06 -0.40
N ALA A 165 -0.03 -7.89 0.71
CA ALA A 165 0.60 -7.64 2.01
C ALA A 165 1.55 -8.78 2.40
N ALA A 166 1.11 -10.04 2.25
CA ALA A 166 1.93 -11.22 2.54
C ALA A 166 3.15 -11.33 1.62
N TYR A 167 2.99 -11.02 0.32
CA TYR A 167 4.08 -10.97 -0.65
C TYR A 167 5.14 -9.94 -0.23
N LEU A 168 4.74 -8.73 0.14
CA LEU A 168 5.67 -7.67 0.53
C LEU A 168 6.41 -7.98 1.84
N GLN A 169 5.76 -8.69 2.78
CA GLN A 169 6.39 -9.10 4.04
C GLN A 169 7.40 -10.23 3.84
N THR A 170 7.04 -11.25 3.07
CA THR A 170 7.83 -12.49 2.98
C THR A 170 8.76 -12.53 1.76
N SER A 171 8.65 -11.58 0.84
CA SER A 171 9.25 -11.64 -0.51
C SER A 171 8.92 -12.95 -1.22
N GLY A 172 7.70 -13.45 -1.03
CA GLY A 172 7.21 -14.72 -1.57
C GLY A 172 6.86 -14.68 -3.06
N ASP A 173 6.01 -15.61 -3.48
CA ASP A 173 5.53 -15.69 -4.87
C ASP A 173 4.41 -14.65 -5.12
N PRO A 174 4.56 -13.71 -6.08
CA PRO A 174 3.53 -12.74 -6.40
C PRO A 174 2.31 -13.31 -7.15
N GLU A 175 2.37 -14.57 -7.63
CA GLU A 175 1.32 -15.13 -8.49
C GLU A 175 -0.06 -15.17 -7.83
N GLU A 176 -0.15 -15.38 -6.51
CA GLU A 176 -1.45 -15.41 -5.82
C GLU A 176 -2.16 -14.05 -5.84
N THR A 177 -1.42 -12.96 -5.61
CA THR A 177 -1.94 -11.59 -5.74
C THR A 177 -2.45 -11.34 -7.16
N ARG A 178 -1.66 -11.71 -8.18
CA ARG A 178 -2.02 -11.52 -9.59
C ARG A 178 -3.27 -12.31 -9.94
N ARG A 179 -3.31 -13.58 -9.55
CA ARG A 179 -4.43 -14.49 -9.80
C ARG A 179 -5.72 -13.96 -9.19
N LEU A 180 -5.71 -13.57 -7.92
CA LEU A 180 -6.89 -13.03 -7.23
C LEU A 180 -7.33 -11.67 -7.82
N ALA A 181 -6.39 -10.78 -8.13
CA ALA A 181 -6.72 -9.49 -8.75
C ALA A 181 -7.42 -9.67 -10.13
N LEU A 182 -6.90 -10.57 -10.97
CA LEU A 182 -7.51 -10.90 -12.26
C LEU A 182 -8.85 -11.63 -12.09
N GLU A 183 -8.98 -12.52 -11.10
CA GLU A 183 -10.23 -13.20 -10.76
C GLU A 183 -11.31 -12.17 -10.40
N ALA A 184 -11.00 -11.19 -9.55
CA ALA A 184 -11.92 -10.13 -9.18
C ALA A 184 -12.40 -9.30 -10.39
N ALA A 185 -11.46 -8.88 -11.25
CA ALA A 185 -11.79 -8.14 -12.46
C ALA A 185 -12.68 -8.94 -13.42
N ARG A 186 -12.39 -10.24 -13.59
CA ARG A 186 -13.19 -11.13 -14.41
C ARG A 186 -14.61 -11.31 -13.88
N GLU A 187 -14.77 -11.53 -12.58
CA GLU A 187 -16.11 -11.65 -11.97
C GLU A 187 -16.95 -10.37 -12.16
N ALA A 188 -16.31 -9.20 -12.05
CA ALA A 188 -16.98 -7.92 -12.30
C ALA A 188 -17.39 -7.74 -13.77
N SER A 189 -16.55 -8.13 -14.73
CA SER A 189 -16.89 -8.07 -16.16
C SER A 189 -17.97 -9.07 -16.55
N THR A 190 -17.88 -10.32 -16.08
CA THR A 190 -18.91 -11.34 -16.35
C THR A 190 -20.27 -10.92 -15.80
N MET A 191 -20.31 -10.20 -14.66
CA MET A 191 -21.56 -9.65 -14.13
C MET A 191 -22.22 -8.66 -15.10
N LEU A 192 -21.45 -7.78 -15.76
CA LEU A 192 -21.99 -6.85 -16.76
C LEU A 192 -22.50 -7.57 -18.02
N GLU A 193 -21.86 -8.66 -18.41
CA GLU A 193 -22.31 -9.50 -19.55
C GLU A 193 -23.63 -10.24 -19.24
N GLU A 194 -23.79 -10.72 -18.01
CA GLU A 194 -25.00 -11.44 -17.56
C GLU A 194 -26.19 -10.50 -17.31
N HIS A 195 -25.92 -9.22 -17.01
CA HIS A 195 -26.93 -8.21 -16.65
C HIS A 195 -26.83 -6.97 -17.54
N GLU A 196 -27.37 -7.06 -18.76
CA GLU A 196 -27.37 -5.96 -19.75
C GLU A 196 -28.09 -4.70 -19.25
N ASP A 197 -29.08 -4.85 -18.36
CA ASP A 197 -29.76 -3.75 -17.68
C ASP A 197 -28.83 -3.01 -16.71
N LEU A 198 -28.00 -3.73 -15.95
CA LEU A 198 -27.01 -3.14 -15.05
C LEU A 198 -25.83 -2.50 -15.79
N ALA A 199 -25.51 -2.99 -16.99
CA ALA A 199 -24.53 -2.34 -17.87
C ALA A 199 -24.96 -0.93 -18.31
N SER A 200 -26.24 -0.57 -18.20
CA SER A 200 -26.70 0.81 -18.42
C SER A 200 -26.63 1.70 -17.16
N ASN A 201 -26.39 1.11 -15.98
CA ASN A 201 -26.29 1.84 -14.72
C ASN A 201 -24.89 2.45 -14.56
N LEU A 202 -24.81 3.77 -14.58
CA LEU A 202 -23.53 4.51 -14.51
C LEU A 202 -22.77 4.24 -13.20
N GLY A 203 -23.46 4.03 -12.09
CA GLY A 203 -22.82 3.74 -10.80
C GLY A 203 -22.19 2.35 -10.76
N ILE A 204 -22.89 1.35 -11.31
CA ILE A 204 -22.37 -0.03 -11.40
C ILE A 204 -21.15 -0.08 -12.32
N ASN A 205 -21.20 0.56 -13.49
CA ASN A 205 -20.04 0.64 -14.39
C ASN A 205 -18.84 1.31 -13.69
N ALA A 206 -19.06 2.42 -12.98
CA ALA A 206 -17.99 3.08 -12.24
C ALA A 206 -17.37 2.17 -11.16
N LEU A 207 -18.15 1.30 -10.52
CA LEU A 207 -17.62 0.29 -9.60
C LEU A 207 -16.78 -0.77 -10.33
N VAL A 208 -17.25 -1.27 -11.48
CA VAL A 208 -16.48 -2.25 -12.28
C VAL A 208 -15.18 -1.65 -12.79
N ASP A 209 -15.22 -0.42 -13.32
CA ASP A 209 -14.01 0.31 -13.74
C ASP A 209 -13.02 0.47 -12.60
N GLN A 210 -13.52 0.76 -11.39
CA GLN A 210 -12.68 0.89 -10.22
C GLN A 210 -12.11 -0.46 -9.78
N ILE A 211 -12.85 -1.57 -9.92
CA ILE A 211 -12.33 -2.92 -9.67
C ILE A 211 -11.20 -3.25 -10.65
N HIS A 212 -11.36 -2.92 -11.94
CA HIS A 212 -10.31 -3.10 -12.95
C HIS A 212 -9.06 -2.26 -12.66
N SER A 213 -9.24 -0.98 -12.32
CA SER A 213 -8.13 -0.11 -11.91
C SER A 213 -7.38 -0.70 -10.70
N SER A 214 -8.12 -1.12 -9.67
CA SER A 214 -7.56 -1.72 -8.46
C SER A 214 -6.81 -3.02 -8.77
N ALA A 215 -7.31 -3.85 -9.69
CA ALA A 215 -6.65 -5.07 -10.10
C ALA A 215 -5.32 -4.78 -10.81
N VAL A 216 -5.30 -3.83 -11.75
CA VAL A 216 -4.09 -3.40 -12.46
C VAL A 216 -3.06 -2.84 -11.49
N ASP A 217 -3.50 -2.00 -10.55
CA ASP A 217 -2.60 -1.41 -9.56
C ASP A 217 -2.06 -2.49 -8.63
N LEU A 218 -2.88 -3.40 -8.07
CA LEU A 218 -2.41 -4.53 -7.25
C LEU A 218 -1.40 -5.43 -8.00
N ILE A 219 -1.63 -5.71 -9.27
CA ILE A 219 -0.69 -6.46 -10.13
C ILE A 219 0.61 -5.67 -10.31
N GLY A 220 0.53 -4.37 -10.57
CA GLY A 220 1.68 -3.46 -10.62
C GLY A 220 2.51 -3.50 -9.33
N GLY A 221 1.84 -3.68 -8.20
CA GLY A 221 2.45 -3.84 -6.88
C GLY A 221 3.33 -5.05 -6.68
N THR A 222 3.21 -6.02 -7.58
CA THR A 222 4.08 -7.18 -7.64
C THR A 222 5.33 -6.94 -8.49
N GLY A 223 5.57 -5.69 -8.93
CA GLY A 223 6.66 -5.31 -9.82
C GLY A 223 6.37 -5.52 -11.31
N MET A 224 5.12 -5.82 -11.69
CA MET A 224 4.74 -5.94 -13.10
C MET A 224 4.63 -4.56 -13.74
N ASP A 225 5.21 -4.38 -14.94
CA ASP A 225 5.04 -3.13 -15.69
C ASP A 225 3.56 -2.87 -16.03
N ARG A 226 3.14 -1.60 -16.00
CA ARG A 226 1.75 -1.21 -16.22
C ARG A 226 1.19 -1.70 -17.56
N ALA A 227 1.98 -1.69 -18.63
CA ALA A 227 1.50 -2.17 -19.93
C ALA A 227 1.32 -3.70 -19.93
N ALA A 228 2.11 -4.43 -19.15
CA ALA A 228 1.91 -5.87 -18.97
C ALA A 228 0.69 -6.17 -18.09
N ALA A 229 0.47 -5.39 -17.02
CA ALA A 229 -0.70 -5.53 -16.15
C ALA A 229 -2.00 -5.25 -16.91
N LEU A 230 -2.03 -4.21 -17.75
CA LEU A 230 -3.17 -3.91 -18.62
C LEU A 230 -3.42 -5.04 -19.62
N ARG A 231 -2.39 -5.60 -20.26
CA ARG A 231 -2.57 -6.76 -21.16
C ARG A 231 -3.10 -8.00 -20.43
N ALA A 232 -2.61 -8.27 -19.22
CA ALA A 232 -3.11 -9.38 -18.42
C ALA A 232 -4.58 -9.20 -18.04
N LEU A 233 -4.97 -7.97 -17.69
CA LEU A 233 -6.39 -7.61 -17.50
C LEU A 233 -7.18 -7.84 -18.79
N GLU A 234 -6.69 -7.34 -19.94
CA GLU A 234 -7.30 -7.52 -21.27
C GLU A 234 -7.57 -8.99 -21.61
N GLU A 235 -6.61 -9.86 -21.31
CA GLU A 235 -6.72 -11.31 -21.52
C GLU A 235 -7.72 -11.96 -20.56
N ALA A 236 -7.82 -11.48 -19.32
CA ALA A 236 -8.68 -12.05 -18.29
C ALA A 236 -10.16 -11.67 -18.45
N THR A 237 -10.46 -10.44 -18.88
CA THR A 237 -11.83 -9.93 -18.97
C THR A 237 -12.37 -9.83 -20.41
N GLY A 238 -11.51 -9.95 -21.42
CA GLY A 238 -11.88 -9.84 -22.83
C GLY A 238 -11.87 -8.39 -23.36
N ARG A 239 -11.69 -8.25 -24.68
CA ARG A 239 -11.44 -6.95 -25.38
C ARG A 239 -12.53 -5.87 -25.26
N ALA A 240 -13.70 -6.18 -24.70
CA ALA A 240 -14.90 -5.36 -24.82
C ALA A 240 -15.29 -4.59 -23.54
N SER A 241 -14.48 -4.65 -22.48
CA SER A 241 -14.86 -4.15 -21.14
C SER A 241 -14.26 -2.80 -20.72
N TRP A 242 -13.86 -1.92 -21.65
CA TRP A 242 -13.39 -0.55 -21.36
C TRP A 242 -13.60 0.41 -22.54
#